data_AF-A0A9P5CCK3-F1
#
_entry.id   AF-A0A9P5CCK3-F1
#
_cell.length_a   1.000
_cell.length_b   1.000
_cell.length_c   1.000
_cell.angle_alpha   90.00
_cell.angle_beta   90.00
_cell.angle_gamma   90.00
#
_symmetry.space_group_name_H-M   'P 1'
#
loop_
_entity.id
_entity.type
_entity.pdbx_description
1 polymer ?
#
loop_
_entity_poly.entity_id
_entity_poly.type
_entity_poly.pdbx_seq_one_letter_code
_entity_poly.pdbx_strand_id
1 'polypeptide(L)'
;MTHEQQSTVANVITRTDSPSPSVMVRERMTITREDAVIAVRGQIDTIWNSAWDVNLNNKLKETLTEQMVIVLPPDIKEELTTWARMSGSTCVETWLERATEDKQQHTWIEVRENPLLWSRRGPAAILDEMRQVMDVEGVDEAARRRKMHLLIDQMQVYIP
;
A
#
# COMPACT_ATOMS: atom_id res chain seq x y z
N MET A 1 -61.15 -22.66 26.72
CA MET A 1 -60.66 -22.37 25.36
C MET A 1 -60.06 -20.98 25.42
N THR A 2 -58.89 -20.72 26.01
CA THR A 2 -57.47 -21.12 25.71
C THR A 2 -56.96 -20.72 24.31
N HIS A 3 -55.77 -20.09 24.34
CA HIS A 3 -54.86 -19.53 23.31
C HIS A 3 -55.02 -18.03 23.01
N GLU A 4 -54.17 -17.11 23.51
CA GLU A 4 -52.72 -16.84 23.21
C GLU A 4 -52.46 -16.56 21.72
N GLN A 5 -52.28 -15.28 21.35
CA GLN A 5 -51.00 -14.57 21.14
C GLN A 5 -50.26 -14.92 19.84
N GLN A 6 -49.98 -13.89 19.03
CA GLN A 6 -48.75 -13.63 18.23
C GLN A 6 -49.05 -12.43 17.30
N SER A 7 -48.64 -11.20 17.60
CA SER A 7 -47.28 -10.66 17.60
C SER A 7 -46.53 -10.92 16.29
N THR A 8 -46.65 -9.98 15.35
CA THR A 8 -45.77 -9.89 14.19
C THR A 8 -45.23 -8.47 14.10
N VAL A 9 -44.24 -8.17 14.95
CA VAL A 9 -43.40 -6.98 14.77
C VAL A 9 -42.37 -7.35 13.72
N ALA A 10 -42.57 -6.86 12.50
CA ALA A 10 -41.60 -6.96 11.43
C ALA A 10 -40.38 -6.08 11.79
N ASN A 11 -39.32 -6.71 12.28
CA ASN A 11 -38.02 -6.06 12.42
C ASN A 11 -37.45 -5.80 11.01
N VAL A 12 -37.66 -4.59 10.52
CA VAL A 12 -36.94 -4.02 9.39
C VAL A 12 -35.51 -3.78 9.86
N ILE A 13 -34.61 -4.72 9.55
CA ILE A 13 -33.17 -4.50 9.68
C ILE A 13 -32.77 -3.53 8.55
N THR A 14 -32.76 -2.25 8.85
CA THR A 14 -32.08 -1.24 8.04
C THR A 14 -30.59 -1.59 8.02
N ARG A 15 -30.11 -2.12 6.89
CA ARG A 15 -28.68 -2.15 6.57
C ARG A 15 -28.21 -0.71 6.47
N THR A 16 -27.61 -0.20 7.52
CA THR A 16 -26.77 0.99 7.46
C THR A 16 -25.51 0.64 6.69
N ASP A 17 -25.48 0.99 5.40
CA ASP A 17 -24.24 1.10 4.61
C ASP A 17 -23.34 2.15 5.29
N SER A 18 -22.57 1.70 6.26
CA SER A 18 -21.50 2.48 6.87
C SER A 18 -20.29 2.39 5.94
N PRO A 19 -19.64 3.51 5.56
CA PRO A 19 -18.42 3.45 4.77
C PRO A 19 -17.39 2.61 5.52
N SER A 20 -16.79 1.63 4.82
CA SER A 20 -15.83 0.70 5.42
C SER A 20 -14.62 1.48 5.98
N PRO A 21 -14.18 1.21 7.22
CA PRO A 21 -13.00 1.88 7.78
C PRO A 21 -11.72 1.37 7.11
N SER A 22 -10.92 2.31 6.60
CA SER A 22 -9.59 2.06 6.05
C SER A 22 -8.61 1.63 7.14
N VAL A 23 -8.39 0.33 7.29
CA VAL A 23 -7.20 -0.27 7.91
C VAL A 23 -5.96 0.05 7.07
N MET A 24 -5.07 0.86 7.66
CA MET A 24 -3.78 1.23 7.10
C MET A 24 -2.71 0.22 7.53
N VAL A 25 -1.93 -0.32 6.59
CA VAL A 25 -0.77 -1.17 6.86
C VAL A 25 0.50 -0.35 6.70
N ARG A 26 1.46 -0.58 7.60
CA ARG A 26 2.80 0.03 7.56
C ARG A 26 3.78 -1.00 6.98
N GLU A 27 4.31 -0.72 5.80
CA GLU A 27 5.30 -1.56 5.14
C GLU A 27 6.66 -0.86 5.11
N ARG A 28 7.73 -1.61 5.39
CA ARG A 28 9.09 -1.10 5.27
C ARG A 28 9.56 -1.25 3.83
N MET A 29 9.70 -0.12 3.15
CA MET A 29 10.23 -0.05 1.79
C MET A 29 11.69 0.37 1.79
N THR A 30 12.45 -0.07 0.80
CA THR A 30 13.85 0.33 0.60
C THR A 30 14.12 0.55 -0.88
N ILE A 31 14.92 1.56 -1.20
CA ILE A 31 15.44 1.82 -2.53
C ILE A 31 16.96 1.95 -2.48
N THR A 32 17.63 1.33 -3.45
CA THR A 32 19.08 1.47 -3.61
C THR A 32 19.40 2.55 -4.63
N ARG A 33 20.64 3.06 -4.56
CA ARG A 33 21.19 3.97 -5.56
C ARG A 33 21.11 3.37 -6.96
N GLU A 34 21.48 2.10 -7.10
CA GLU A 34 21.48 1.41 -8.39
C GLU A 34 20.08 1.39 -9.01
N ASP A 35 19.07 1.00 -8.22
CA ASP A 35 17.67 0.99 -8.68
C ASP A 35 17.20 2.39 -9.10
N ALA A 36 17.51 3.42 -8.30
CA ALA A 36 17.15 4.80 -8.58
C ALA A 36 17.82 5.31 -9.87
N VAL A 37 19.11 5.04 -10.06
CA VAL A 37 19.86 5.42 -11.25
C VAL A 37 19.31 4.73 -12.48
N ILE A 38 19.09 3.41 -12.44
CA ILE A 38 18.54 2.64 -13.56
C ILE A 38 17.20 3.22 -14.01
N ALA A 39 16.34 3.61 -13.07
CA ALA A 39 15.01 4.12 -13.37
C ALA A 39 15.01 5.48 -14.10
N VAL A 40 15.98 6.36 -13.81
CA VAL A 40 15.96 7.76 -14.32
C VAL A 40 17.03 8.06 -15.36
N ARG A 41 18.18 7.37 -15.34
CA ARG A 41 19.36 7.75 -16.13
C ARG A 41 19.06 7.82 -17.63
N GLY A 42 18.40 6.80 -18.16
CA GLY A 42 18.06 6.77 -19.58
C GLY A 42 17.15 7.91 -20.03
N GLN A 43 16.24 8.37 -19.16
CA GLN A 43 15.36 9.51 -19.45
C GLN A 43 16.14 10.84 -19.40
N ILE A 44 17.00 11.01 -18.40
CA ILE A 44 17.86 12.18 -18.24
C ILE A 44 18.81 12.31 -19.45
N ASP A 45 19.51 11.24 -19.80
CA ASP A 45 20.40 11.21 -20.96
C ASP A 45 19.63 11.54 -22.26
N THR A 46 18.40 11.03 -22.41
CA THR A 46 17.57 11.34 -23.59
C THR A 46 17.18 12.81 -23.63
N ILE A 47 16.80 13.40 -22.49
CA ILE A 47 16.42 14.81 -22.40
C ILE A 47 17.60 15.72 -22.76
N TRP A 48 18.81 15.42 -22.28
CA TRP A 48 19.99 16.22 -22.59
C TRP A 48 20.47 16.10 -24.03
N ASN A 49 20.22 14.97 -24.69
CA ASN A 49 20.62 14.73 -26.08
C ASN A 49 19.55 15.10 -27.11
N SER A 50 18.34 15.46 -26.68
CA SER A 50 17.21 15.76 -27.56
C SER A 50 16.87 17.26 -27.55
N ALA A 51 16.15 17.71 -28.57
CA ALA A 51 15.46 18.99 -28.47
C ALA A 51 14.44 18.94 -27.32
N TRP A 52 14.18 20.08 -26.68
CA TRP A 52 13.26 20.17 -25.55
C TRP A 52 11.88 19.59 -25.89
N ASP A 53 11.54 18.46 -25.28
CA ASP A 53 10.29 17.72 -25.51
C ASP A 53 9.46 17.65 -24.22
N VAL A 54 8.29 18.28 -24.24
CA VAL A 54 7.38 18.34 -23.08
C VAL A 54 6.95 16.96 -22.59
N ASN A 55 6.76 15.98 -23.48
CA ASN A 55 6.34 14.63 -23.09
C ASN A 55 7.45 13.90 -22.34
N LEU A 56 8.70 14.03 -22.79
CA LEU A 56 9.86 13.45 -22.08
C LEU A 56 10.04 14.10 -20.71
N ASN A 57 9.92 15.42 -20.64
CA ASN A 57 9.98 16.16 -19.38
C ASN A 57 8.88 15.71 -18.40
N ASN A 58 7.63 15.59 -18.86
CA ASN A 58 6.53 15.13 -18.02
C ASN A 58 6.75 13.69 -17.54
N LYS A 59 7.24 12.80 -18.41
CA LYS A 59 7.55 11.42 -18.06
C LYS A 59 8.64 11.33 -16.98
N LEU A 60 9.69 12.15 -17.07
CA LEU A 60 10.72 12.23 -16.03
C LEU A 60 10.14 12.72 -14.70
N LYS A 61 9.30 13.76 -14.76
CA LYS A 61 8.61 14.28 -13.58
C LYS A 61 7.74 13.23 -12.89
N GLU A 62 7.02 12.42 -13.66
CA GLU A 62 6.16 11.35 -13.14
C GLU A 62 6.96 10.15 -12.60
N THR A 63 8.13 9.88 -13.18
CA THR A 63 9.01 8.79 -12.75
C THR A 63 9.71 9.12 -11.44
N LEU A 64 10.06 10.38 -11.22
CA LEU A 64 10.78 10.83 -10.04
C LEU A 64 9.93 10.77 -8.77
N THR A 65 10.53 10.23 -7.71
CA THR A 65 10.00 10.30 -6.35
C THR A 65 11.04 10.90 -5.42
N GLU A 66 10.59 11.49 -4.31
CA GLU A 66 11.50 12.03 -3.28
C GLU A 66 12.51 10.97 -2.80
N GLN A 67 12.06 9.72 -2.66
CA GLN A 67 12.91 8.62 -2.15
C GLN A 67 14.02 8.23 -3.13
N MET A 68 13.74 8.30 -4.44
CA MET A 68 14.77 8.13 -5.46
C MET A 68 15.79 9.26 -5.40
N VAL A 69 15.32 10.51 -5.33
CA VAL A 69 16.19 11.69 -5.30
C VAL A 69 17.17 11.64 -4.13
N ILE A 70 16.76 11.14 -2.97
CA ILE A 70 17.64 11.00 -1.79
C ILE A 70 18.90 10.18 -2.09
N VAL A 71 18.77 9.05 -2.80
CA VAL A 71 19.86 8.10 -3.05
C VAL A 71 20.61 8.33 -4.36
N LEU A 72 20.16 9.29 -5.19
CA LEU A 72 20.83 9.60 -6.45
C LEU A 72 22.26 10.12 -6.21
N PRO A 73 23.20 9.76 -7.09
CA PRO A 73 24.55 10.32 -7.11
C PRO A 73 24.55 11.85 -7.26
N PRO A 74 25.58 12.54 -6.74
CA PRO A 74 25.69 14.00 -6.84
C PRO A 74 25.65 14.56 -8.27
N ASP A 75 26.28 13.88 -9.23
CA ASP A 75 26.30 14.28 -10.64
C ASP A 75 24.89 14.28 -11.24
N ILE A 76 24.10 13.24 -10.97
CA ILE A 76 22.71 13.15 -11.45
C ILE A 76 21.82 14.18 -10.73
N LYS A 77 22.06 14.44 -9.44
CA LYS A 77 21.34 15.50 -8.70
C LYS A 77 21.60 16.88 -9.29
N GLU A 78 22.82 17.16 -9.75
CA GLU A 78 23.16 18.43 -10.41
C GLU A 78 22.45 18.59 -11.77
N GLU A 79 22.46 17.54 -12.59
CA GLU A 79 21.71 17.49 -13.84
C GLU A 79 20.21 17.69 -13.58
N LEU A 80 19.64 17.00 -12.60
CA LEU A 80 18.24 17.13 -12.21
C LEU A 80 17.91 18.52 -11.65
N THR A 81 18.84 19.17 -10.95
CA THR A 81 18.65 20.54 -10.47
C THR A 81 18.51 21.51 -11.64
N THR A 82 19.37 21.37 -12.64
CA THR A 82 19.30 22.20 -13.85
C THR A 82 18.01 21.94 -14.61
N TRP A 83 17.68 20.67 -14.81
CA TRP A 83 16.44 20.25 -15.45
C TRP A 83 15.19 20.75 -14.72
N ALA A 84 15.15 20.66 -13.39
CA ALA A 84 14.00 21.06 -12.58
C ALA A 84 13.74 22.57 -12.70
N ARG A 85 14.80 23.38 -12.69
CA ARG A 85 14.73 24.84 -12.92
C ARG A 85 14.22 25.18 -14.32
N MET A 86 14.72 24.49 -15.35
CA MET A 86 14.28 24.70 -16.74
C MET A 86 12.82 24.29 -16.95
N SER A 87 12.39 23.19 -16.33
CA SER A 87 11.02 22.66 -16.43
C SER A 87 10.01 23.34 -15.49
N GLY A 88 10.48 24.16 -14.55
CA GLY A 88 9.64 24.77 -13.50
C GLY A 88 9.09 23.75 -12.49
N SER A 89 9.81 22.65 -12.27
CA SER A 89 9.39 21.56 -11.37
C SER A 89 9.82 21.83 -9.92
N THR A 90 9.14 22.76 -9.26
CA THR A 90 9.45 23.21 -7.90
C THR A 90 9.45 22.10 -6.84
N CYS A 91 8.62 21.05 -7.01
CA CYS A 91 8.62 19.89 -6.13
C CYS A 91 9.95 19.13 -6.17
N VAL A 92 10.51 18.93 -7.37
CA VAL A 92 11.78 18.24 -7.55
C VAL A 92 12.94 19.09 -7.03
N GLU A 93 12.91 20.41 -7.25
CA GLU A 93 13.89 21.32 -6.63
C GLU A 93 13.90 21.20 -5.11
N THR A 94 12.71 21.19 -4.49
CA THR A 94 12.59 21.04 -3.03
C THR A 94 13.15 19.70 -2.54
N TRP A 95 12.90 18.60 -3.27
CA TRP A 95 13.47 17.29 -2.93
C TRP A 95 14.99 17.28 -3.03
N LEU A 96 15.54 17.90 -4.08
CA LEU A 96 16.99 18.01 -4.29
C LEU A 96 17.68 18.84 -3.21
N GLU A 97 17.07 19.95 -2.79
CA GLU A 97 17.57 20.79 -1.69
C GLU A 97 17.60 20.03 -0.35
N ARG A 98 16.64 19.13 -0.11
CA ARG A 98 16.60 18.28 1.09
C ARG A 98 17.55 17.07 0.99
N ALA A 99 17.83 16.60 -0.22
CA ALA A 99 18.65 15.42 -0.49
C ALA A 99 20.16 15.72 -0.49
N THR A 100 20.66 16.37 0.55
CA THR A 100 22.07 16.79 0.67
C THR A 100 23.04 15.63 0.90
N GLU A 101 22.55 14.51 1.42
CA GLU A 101 23.36 13.35 1.75
C GLU A 101 23.64 12.46 0.52
N ASP A 102 24.84 11.89 0.44
CA ASP A 102 25.22 10.90 -0.56
C ASP A 102 24.97 9.47 -0.04
N LYS A 103 23.73 9.00 -0.15
CA LYS A 103 23.29 7.69 0.36
C LYS A 103 23.38 6.60 -0.70
N GLN A 104 23.77 5.40 -0.30
CA GLN A 104 23.71 4.20 -1.16
C GLN A 104 22.32 3.54 -1.14
N GLN A 105 21.59 3.72 -0.04
CA GLN A 105 20.25 3.16 0.15
C GLN A 105 19.41 4.08 1.04
N HIS A 106 18.10 4.05 0.85
CA HIS A 106 17.15 4.74 1.70
C HIS A 106 15.98 3.82 2.03
N THR A 107 15.62 3.77 3.31
CA THR A 107 14.53 2.94 3.84
C THR A 107 13.50 3.85 4.49
N TRP A 108 12.23 3.66 4.15
CA TRP A 108 11.11 4.41 4.72
C TRP A 108 9.96 3.47 5.06
N ILE A 109 9.00 3.97 5.85
CA ILE A 109 7.75 3.27 6.12
C ILE A 109 6.70 3.86 5.19
N GLU A 110 6.16 3.04 4.31
CA GLU A 110 5.04 3.41 3.47
C GLU A 110 3.75 2.94 4.14
N VAL A 111 2.78 3.84 4.24
CA VAL A 111 1.45 3.53 4.76
C VAL A 111 0.54 3.30 3.58
N ARG A 112 0.09 2.06 3.38
CA ARG A 112 -0.83 1.71 2.29
C ARG A 112 -2.14 1.18 2.86
N GLU A 113 -3.23 1.49 2.18
CA GLU A 113 -4.49 0.78 2.39
C GLU A 113 -4.30 -0.67 1.93
N ASN A 114 -4.63 -1.65 2.78
CA ASN A 114 -4.52 -3.06 2.42
C ASN A 114 -5.90 -3.62 2.00
N PRO A 115 -6.21 -3.68 0.68
CA PRO A 115 -7.45 -4.24 0.15
C PRO A 115 -7.77 -5.66 0.63
N LEU A 116 -6.75 -6.45 0.98
CA LEU A 116 -6.90 -7.85 1.37
C LEU A 116 -7.43 -8.01 2.79
N LEU A 117 -7.34 -7.00 3.66
CA LEU A 117 -7.95 -7.04 4.99
C LEU A 117 -9.49 -6.87 4.94
N TRP A 118 -10.02 -6.39 3.80
CA TRP A 118 -11.47 -6.37 3.51
C TRP A 118 -11.88 -7.42 2.47
N SER A 119 -11.02 -8.41 2.17
CA SER A 119 -11.44 -9.59 1.40
C SER A 119 -12.52 -10.36 2.19
N ARG A 120 -13.76 -9.88 2.05
CA ARG A 120 -15.06 -10.39 2.53
C ARG A 120 -15.27 -10.76 4.00
N ARG A 121 -14.25 -10.86 4.87
CA ARG A 121 -14.47 -11.30 6.27
C ARG A 121 -13.80 -10.47 7.37
N GLY A 122 -12.67 -9.80 7.14
CA GLY A 122 -11.95 -9.08 8.20
C GLY A 122 -11.61 -9.98 9.42
N PRO A 123 -10.97 -9.44 10.47
CA PRO A 123 -10.62 -10.23 11.65
C PRO A 123 -11.88 -10.72 12.38
N ALA A 124 -12.96 -9.95 12.35
CA ALA A 124 -14.23 -10.31 12.99
C ALA A 124 -14.87 -11.56 12.38
N ALA A 125 -14.90 -11.73 11.06
CA ALA A 125 -15.48 -12.93 10.48
C ALA A 125 -14.48 -14.09 10.31
N ILE A 126 -13.17 -13.85 10.43
CA ILE A 126 -12.22 -14.95 10.69
C ILE A 126 -12.49 -15.55 12.08
N LEU A 127 -12.68 -14.70 13.11
CA LEU A 127 -13.05 -15.15 14.46
C LEU A 127 -14.41 -15.86 14.48
N ASP A 128 -15.40 -15.37 13.73
CA ASP A 128 -16.70 -16.04 13.60
C ASP A 128 -16.57 -17.41 12.92
N GLU A 129 -15.73 -17.53 11.91
CA GLU A 129 -15.44 -18.81 11.24
C GLU A 129 -14.70 -19.79 12.15
N MET A 130 -13.76 -19.31 12.98
CA MET A 130 -13.09 -20.13 14.00
C MET A 130 -14.11 -20.67 15.01
N ARG A 131 -15.06 -19.84 15.43
CA ARG A 131 -16.15 -20.26 16.33
C ARG A 131 -17.05 -21.32 15.68
N GLN A 132 -17.45 -21.10 14.44
CA GLN A 132 -18.27 -22.07 13.69
C GLN A 132 -17.54 -23.42 13.53
N VAL A 133 -16.24 -23.43 13.22
CA VAL A 133 -15.45 -24.67 13.07
C VAL A 133 -15.37 -25.48 14.38
N MET A 134 -15.42 -24.82 15.54
CA MET A 134 -15.48 -25.52 16.83
C MET A 134 -16.85 -26.15 17.09
N ASP A 135 -17.93 -25.50 16.66
CA ASP A 135 -19.31 -25.88 16.94
C ASP A 135 -19.91 -26.90 15.93
N VAL A 136 -19.19 -27.27 14.86
CA VAL A 136 -19.70 -28.29 13.90
C VAL A 136 -19.50 -29.71 14.44
N GLU A 137 -20.62 -30.41 14.64
CA GLU A 137 -20.65 -31.86 14.92
C GLU A 137 -20.50 -32.69 13.63
N GLY A 138 -19.80 -33.82 13.71
CA GLY A 138 -19.64 -34.76 12.59
C GLY A 138 -18.49 -34.46 11.62
N VAL A 139 -17.69 -33.42 11.85
CA VAL A 139 -16.47 -33.14 11.08
C VAL A 139 -15.28 -33.92 11.64
N ASP A 140 -14.51 -34.54 10.74
CA ASP A 140 -13.24 -35.21 11.06
C ASP A 140 -12.28 -34.27 11.81
N GLU A 141 -11.70 -34.76 12.90
CA GLU A 141 -10.85 -33.98 13.78
C GLU A 141 -9.57 -33.48 13.10
N ALA A 142 -9.05 -34.22 12.12
CA ALA A 142 -7.90 -33.76 11.34
C ALA A 142 -8.30 -32.65 10.35
N ALA A 143 -9.49 -32.72 9.76
CA ALA A 143 -10.03 -31.64 8.92
C ALA A 143 -10.30 -30.36 9.73
N ARG A 144 -10.87 -30.49 10.94
CA ARG A 144 -11.07 -29.38 11.88
C ARG A 144 -9.75 -28.69 12.21
N ARG A 145 -8.73 -29.46 12.57
CA ARG A 145 -7.38 -28.94 12.88
C ARG A 145 -6.71 -28.24 11.70
N ARG A 146 -6.83 -28.79 10.48
CA ARG A 146 -6.28 -28.14 9.27
C ARG A 146 -6.96 -26.81 9.01
N LYS A 147 -8.29 -26.76 9.13
CA LYS A 147 -9.05 -25.52 8.93
C LYS A 147 -8.74 -24.47 10.00
N MET A 148 -8.59 -24.89 11.26
CA MET A 148 -8.23 -23.99 12.36
C MET A 148 -6.84 -23.38 12.17
N HIS A 149 -5.84 -24.18 11.76
CA HIS A 149 -4.49 -23.65 11.46
C HIS A 149 -4.54 -22.58 10.37
N LEU A 150 -5.28 -22.81 9.29
CA LEU A 150 -5.41 -21.83 8.21
C LEU A 150 -6.00 -20.50 8.70
N LEU A 151 -7.01 -20.55 9.58
CA LEU A 151 -7.64 -19.34 10.12
C LEU A 151 -6.72 -18.61 11.11
N ILE A 152 -5.89 -19.33 11.85
CA ILE A 152 -4.87 -18.75 12.74
C ILE A 152 -3.79 -18.04 11.92
N ASP A 153 -3.29 -18.66 10.86
CA ASP A 153 -2.30 -18.05 9.96
C ASP A 153 -2.85 -16.77 9.33
N GLN A 154 -4.15 -16.76 8.97
CA GLN A 154 -4.85 -15.58 8.50
C GLN A 154 -5.01 -14.49 9.58
N MET A 155 -5.24 -14.86 10.84
CA MET A 155 -5.31 -13.93 11.97
C MET A 155 -3.95 -13.30 12.31
N GLN A 156 -2.86 -14.04 12.16
CA GLN A 156 -1.51 -13.55 12.46
C GLN A 156 -1.11 -12.36 11.58
N VAL A 157 -1.71 -12.22 10.39
CA VAL A 157 -1.53 -11.06 9.51
C VAL A 157 -2.04 -9.75 10.16
N TYR A 158 -2.91 -9.84 11.17
CA TYR A 158 -3.49 -8.70 11.89
C TYR A 158 -2.83 -8.38 13.24
N ILE A 159 -1.89 -9.21 13.70
CA ILE A 159 -1.21 -9.03 14.99
C ILE A 159 0.19 -8.46 14.70
N PRO A 160 0.49 -7.21 15.10
CA PRO A 160 1.79 -6.58 14.87
C PRO A 160 2.94 -7.21 15.67
#